data_AF-A0A357D2H6-F1
#
_entry.id   AF-A0A357D2H6-F1
#
_cell.length_a   1.000
_cell.length_b   1.000
_cell.length_c   1.000
_cell.angle_alpha   90.00
_cell.angle_beta   90.00
_cell.angle_gamma   90.00
#
_symmetry.space_group_name_H-M   'P 1'
#
loop_
_entity.id
_entity.type
_entity.pdbx_description
1 polymer ?
#
loop_
_entity_poly.entity_id
_entity_poly.type
_entity_poly.pdbx_seq_one_letter_code
_entity_poly.pdbx_strand_id
1 'polypeptide(L)' 'MSKERVLIIEDEPNIIELVAYNLEKEGWLVSKAQTGEEGWEK' A
#
# COMPACT_ATOMS: atom_id res chain seq x y z
N MET A 1 -4.58 14.09 -14.75
CA MET A 1 -4.90 12.74 -14.25
C MET A 1 -4.67 12.74 -12.74
N SER A 2 -5.68 12.47 -11.93
CA SER A 2 -5.46 12.20 -10.50
C SER A 2 -4.58 10.97 -10.37
N LYS A 3 -3.48 11.04 -9.61
CA LYS A 3 -2.68 9.84 -9.32
C LYS A 3 -3.58 8.83 -8.62
N GLU A 4 -3.73 7.66 -9.20
CA GLU A 4 -4.56 6.58 -8.67
C GLU A 4 -3.96 6.11 -7.34
N ARG A 5 -4.83 5.86 -6.35
CA ARG A 5 -4.44 5.48 -4.98
C ARG A 5 -4.65 3.99 -4.78
N VAL A 6 -3.68 3.34 -4.13
CA VAL A 6 -3.73 1.91 -3.78
C VAL A 6 -3.56 1.77 -2.27
N LEU A 7 -4.40 0.97 -1.63
CA LEU A 7 -4.23 0.53 -0.24
C LEU A 7 -3.78 -0.94 -0.27
N ILE A 8 -2.65 -1.22 0.39
CA ILE A 8 -2.14 -2.58 0.59
C ILE A 8 -2.43 -2.97 2.04
N ILE A 9 -3.05 -4.14 2.24
CA ILE A 9 -3.28 -4.75 3.54
C ILE A 9 -2.54 -6.09 3.56
N GLU A 10 -1.47 -6.19 4.33
CA GLU A 10 -0.57 -7.34 4.36
C GLU A 10 0.16 -7.40 5.71
N ASP A 11 0.17 -8.56 6.38
CA ASP A 11 0.70 -8.71 7.75
C ASP A 11 2.23 -8.84 7.80
N GLU A 12 2.87 -9.27 6.70
CA GLU A 12 4.32 -9.35 6.60
C GLU A 12 4.99 -8.01 6.15
N PRO A 13 5.81 -7.37 7.02
CA PRO A 13 6.44 -6.07 6.70
C PRO A 13 7.37 -6.10 5.49
N ASN A 14 8.02 -7.23 5.22
CA ASN A 14 8.92 -7.32 4.07
C ASN A 14 8.16 -7.36 2.74
N ILE A 15 6.97 -7.98 2.74
CA ILE A 15 6.12 -8.09 1.55
C ILE A 15 5.48 -6.73 1.25
N ILE A 16 4.94 -6.05 2.28
CA ILE A 16 4.29 -4.76 2.09
C ILE A 16 5.24 -3.70 1.52
N GLU A 17 6.51 -3.68 1.97
CA GLU A 17 7.53 -2.77 1.43
C GLU A 17 7.93 -3.11 0.00
N LEU A 18 8.09 -4.40 -0.34
CA LEU A 18 8.41 -4.84 -1.70
C LEU A 18 7.32 -4.43 -2.69
N VAL A 19 6.05 -4.66 -2.34
CA VAL A 19 4.91 -4.33 -3.20
C VAL A 19 4.74 -2.82 -3.32
N ALA A 20 4.82 -2.08 -2.20
CA ALA A 20 4.73 -0.63 -2.19
C ALA A 20 5.82 0.01 -3.06
N TYR A 21 7.08 -0.43 -2.92
CA TYR A 21 8.19 0.06 -3.74
C TYR A 21 7.92 -0.06 -5.24
N ASN A 22 7.42 -1.22 -5.69
CA ASN A 22 7.11 -1.43 -7.10
C ASN A 22 5.97 -0.53 -7.59
N LEU A 23 4.89 -0.39 -6.80
CA LEU A 23 3.76 0.47 -7.16
C LEU A 23 4.15 1.95 -7.15
N GLU A 24 4.90 2.41 -6.16
CA GLU A 24 5.39 3.79 -6.10
C GLU A 24 6.32 4.10 -7.30
N LYS A 25 7.18 3.15 -7.69
CA LYS A 25 8.04 3.27 -8.87
C LYS A 25 7.23 3.41 -10.17
N GLU A 26 6.10 2.72 -10.29
CA GLU A 26 5.16 2.85 -11.42
C GLU A 26 4.27 4.12 -11.32
N GLY A 27 4.46 4.95 -10.30
CA GLY A 27 3.83 6.27 -10.17
C GLY A 27 2.53 6.31 -9.36
N TRP A 28 2.17 5.20 -8.70
CA TRP A 28 0.99 5.10 -7.86
C TRP A 28 1.18 5.82 -6.51
N LEU A 29 0.08 6.25 -5.90
CA LEU A 29 0.07 6.69 -4.50
C LEU A 29 -0.31 5.53 -3.60
N VAL A 30 0.60 5.08 -2.75
CA VAL A 30 0.42 3.87 -1.95
C VAL A 30 0.14 4.22 -0.49
N SER A 31 -0.87 3.58 0.09
CA SER A 31 -1.10 3.48 1.53
C SER A 31 -0.88 2.04 1.98
N LYS A 32 -0.31 1.88 3.17
CA LYS A 32 0.06 0.59 3.75
C LYS A 32 -0.68 0.39 5.07
N ALA A 33 -1.16 -0.82 5.31
CA ALA A 33 -1.75 -1.29 6.56
C ALA A 33 -1.30 -2.73 6.84
N GLN A 34 -1.02 -3.06 8.10
CA GLN A 34 -0.57 -4.40 8.50
C GLN A 34 -1.71 -5.30 8.96
N THR A 35 -2.88 -4.72 9.21
CA THR A 35 -4.08 -5.46 9.63
C THR A 35 -5.30 -4.97 8.89
N GLY A 36 -6.38 -5.76 8.94
CA GLY A 36 -7.66 -5.35 8.37
C GLY A 36 -8.21 -4.10 9.04
N GLU A 37 -8.05 -3.98 10.35
CA GLU A 37 -8.47 -2.81 11.14
C GLU A 37 -7.72 -1.54 10.72
N GLU A 38 -6.39 -1.61 10.59
CA GLU A 38 -5.59 -0.48 10.10
C GLU A 38 -5.97 -0.06 8.68
N GLY A 39 -6.32 -1.03 7.83
CA GLY A 39 -6.79 -0.78 6.47
C GLY A 39 -8.18 -0.15 6.44
N TRP A 40 -9.05 -0.56 7.35
CA TRP A 40 -10.41 -0.04 7.48
C TRP A 40 -10.45 1.41 7.97
N GLU A 41 -9.49 1.83 8.79
CA GLU A 41 -9.40 3.21 9.31
C GLU A 41 -8.80 4.23 8.33
N LYS A 42 -8.26 3.79 7.18
CA LYS A 42 -7.58 4.64 6.19
C LYS A 42 -8.50 5.13 5.08
#